data_AF-A0A8B2NMU2-F1
#
_entry.id   AF-A0A8B2NMU2-F1
#
_cell.length_a   1.000
_cell.length_b   1.000
_cell.length_c   1.000
_cell.angle_alpha   90.00
_cell.angle_beta   90.00
_cell.angle_gamma   90.00
#
_symmetry.space_group_name_H-M   'P 1'
#
loop_
_entity.id
_entity.type
_entity.pdbx_description
1 polymer ?
#
loop_
_entity_poly.entity_id
_entity_poly.type
_entity_poly.pdbx_seq_one_letter_code
_entity_poly.pdbx_strand_id
1 'polypeptide(L)'
;MAGLAAVAVRADDGASPIFGVTLPAGYRDWRLVAPALEAPPLDEIRAVVGNDTAIDAYRGGTVPFPDGTVLVKLAWKRVPSPAFPPAAIPGAPTTVQVMVKDSARWPETGGWGFGRFVGGRPVDEAQHETCFACHEARAKDHDFVFTRYAP
;
A
#
# COMPACT_ATOMS: atom_id res chain seq x y z
N MET A 1 0.57 -15.66 44.48
CA MET A 1 1.27 -15.11 43.30
C MET A 1 0.71 -15.84 42.09
N ALA A 2 -0.27 -15.23 41.40
CA ALA A 2 -0.84 -15.78 40.17
C ALA A 2 -0.07 -15.16 39.00
N GLY A 3 0.63 -15.99 38.24
CA GLY A 3 1.44 -15.55 37.10
C GLY A 3 0.56 -15.01 35.98
N LEU A 4 0.91 -13.82 35.47
CA LEU A 4 0.42 -13.35 34.18
C LEU A 4 0.95 -14.27 33.10
N ALA A 5 0.08 -15.09 32.53
CA ALA A 5 0.37 -15.76 31.27
C ALA A 5 0.30 -14.69 30.17
N ALA A 6 1.45 -14.34 29.61
CA ALA A 6 1.51 -13.57 28.39
C ALA A 6 0.80 -14.37 27.29
N VAL A 7 -0.27 -13.81 26.75
CA VAL A 7 -0.90 -14.35 25.54
C VAL A 7 0.10 -14.13 24.41
N ALA A 8 0.74 -15.20 23.97
CA ALA A 8 1.51 -15.19 22.73
C ALA A 8 0.53 -14.91 21.58
N VAL A 9 0.63 -13.72 20.99
CA VAL A 9 -0.05 -13.40 19.73
C VAL A 9 0.48 -14.37 18.68
N ARG A 10 -0.44 -15.16 18.09
CA ARG A 10 -0.11 -16.12 17.05
C ARG A 10 0.17 -15.39 15.73
N ALA A 11 1.28 -15.71 15.09
CA ALA A 11 1.72 -15.19 13.80
C ALA A 11 0.92 -15.74 12.60
N ASP A 12 -0.42 -15.67 12.62
CA ASP A 12 -1.28 -16.31 11.59
C ASP A 12 -2.48 -15.45 11.15
N ASP A 13 -2.46 -14.15 11.40
CA ASP A 13 -3.58 -13.22 11.15
C ASP A 13 -3.48 -12.43 9.83
N GLY A 14 -2.44 -12.68 9.02
CA GLY A 14 -2.27 -12.06 7.71
C GLY A 14 -2.09 -10.53 7.76
N ALA A 15 -1.83 -9.98 8.94
CA ALA A 15 -1.68 -8.54 9.18
C ALA A 15 -0.20 -8.13 9.20
N SER A 16 0.09 -6.87 8.85
CA SER A 16 1.45 -6.34 8.94
C SER A 16 1.91 -6.25 10.41
N PRO A 17 3.16 -6.63 10.72
CA PRO A 17 3.62 -6.81 12.11
C PRO A 17 3.64 -5.53 12.96
N ILE A 18 3.77 -4.35 12.34
CA ILE A 18 3.83 -3.06 13.05
C ILE A 18 2.46 -2.36 13.06
N PHE A 19 1.80 -2.35 11.90
CA PHE A 19 0.62 -1.52 11.70
C PHE A 19 -0.69 -2.31 11.82
N GLY A 20 -0.65 -3.64 11.76
CA GLY A 20 -1.83 -4.49 11.74
C GLY A 20 -2.73 -4.22 10.52
N VAL A 21 -2.12 -3.82 9.40
CA VAL A 21 -2.82 -3.62 8.12
C VAL A 21 -2.92 -4.96 7.40
N THR A 22 -4.09 -5.28 6.84
CA THR A 22 -4.34 -6.50 6.08
C THR A 22 -4.61 -6.16 4.61
N LEU A 23 -4.68 -7.18 3.74
CA LEU A 23 -5.19 -7.02 2.39
C LEU A 23 -6.71 -6.75 2.43
N PRO A 24 -7.19 -5.59 1.94
CA PRO A 24 -8.63 -5.31 1.94
C PRO A 24 -9.37 -6.29 1.04
N ALA A 25 -10.55 -6.76 1.42
CA ALA A 25 -11.37 -7.60 0.54
C ALA A 25 -11.83 -6.81 -0.70
N GLY A 26 -11.84 -7.45 -1.87
CA GLY A 26 -12.37 -6.84 -3.11
C GLY A 26 -11.54 -5.69 -3.70
N TYR A 27 -10.36 -5.38 -3.14
CA TYR A 27 -9.55 -4.23 -3.57
C TYR A 27 -9.16 -4.23 -5.05
N ARG A 28 -9.18 -5.39 -5.73
CA ARG A 28 -8.89 -5.47 -7.16
C ARG A 28 -9.99 -4.87 -8.04
N ASP A 29 -11.19 -4.69 -7.48
CA ASP A 29 -12.34 -4.06 -8.14
C ASP A 29 -12.43 -2.56 -7.81
N TRP A 30 -11.50 -2.04 -6.99
CA TRP A 30 -11.47 -0.63 -6.64
C TRP A 30 -11.00 0.24 -7.81
N ARG A 31 -11.35 1.53 -7.74
CA ARG A 31 -11.10 2.47 -8.83
C ARG A 31 -9.60 2.71 -8.98
N LEU A 32 -9.12 2.70 -10.21
CA LEU A 32 -7.75 3.09 -10.55
C LEU A 32 -7.51 4.54 -10.15
N VAL A 33 -6.41 4.78 -9.45
CA VAL A 33 -5.88 6.10 -9.13
C VAL A 33 -4.89 6.52 -10.20
N ALA A 34 -3.83 5.73 -10.42
CA ALA A 34 -2.87 5.96 -11.50
C ALA A 34 -1.94 4.75 -11.72
N PRO A 35 -1.44 4.55 -12.94
CA PRO A 35 -0.33 3.64 -13.22
C PRO A 35 1.03 4.29 -12.89
N ALA A 36 2.05 3.45 -12.72
CA ALA A 36 3.45 3.85 -12.64
C ALA A 36 4.35 2.77 -13.25
N LEU A 37 5.53 3.18 -13.73
CA LEU A 37 6.60 2.28 -14.15
C LEU A 37 7.78 2.44 -13.19
N GLU A 38 8.25 1.33 -12.65
CA GLU A 38 9.50 1.30 -11.91
C GLU A 38 10.62 0.81 -12.80
N ALA A 39 11.69 1.60 -12.89
CA ALA A 39 12.90 1.21 -13.61
C ALA A 39 13.61 0.02 -12.93
N PRO A 40 14.60 -0.59 -13.60
CA PRO A 40 15.51 -1.54 -12.96
C PRO A 40 16.13 -0.97 -11.66
N PRO A 41 16.39 -1.82 -10.65
CA PRO A 41 16.45 -3.28 -10.73
C PRO A 41 15.10 -3.98 -10.51
N LEU A 42 14.05 -3.26 -10.10
CA LEU A 42 12.76 -3.89 -9.85
C LEU A 42 12.03 -4.22 -11.15
N ASP A 43 12.09 -3.32 -12.13
CA ASP A 43 11.52 -3.48 -13.49
C ASP A 43 10.06 -3.92 -13.43
N GLU A 44 9.22 -3.02 -12.92
CA GLU A 44 7.82 -3.32 -12.58
C GLU A 44 6.84 -2.38 -13.29
N ILE A 45 5.68 -2.94 -13.64
CA ILE A 45 4.47 -2.18 -13.88
C ILE A 45 3.73 -2.11 -12.55
N ARG A 46 3.27 -0.91 -12.18
CA ARG A 46 2.53 -0.67 -10.95
C ARG A 46 1.22 0.04 -11.24
N ALA A 47 0.23 -0.23 -10.42
CA ALA A 47 -1.04 0.49 -10.43
C ALA A 47 -1.49 0.74 -9.00
N VAL A 48 -1.93 1.95 -8.70
CA VAL A 48 -2.58 2.26 -7.42
C VAL A 48 -4.08 2.29 -7.64
N VAL A 49 -4.82 1.60 -6.78
CA VAL A 49 -6.27 1.67 -6.67
C VAL A 49 -6.65 2.25 -5.32
N GLY A 50 -7.81 2.89 -5.23
CA GLY A 50 -8.29 3.54 -4.01
C GLY A 50 -9.75 3.22 -3.74
N ASN A 51 -10.11 3.16 -2.45
CA ASN A 51 -11.52 3.07 -2.06
C ASN A 51 -12.26 4.37 -2.38
N ASP A 52 -13.58 4.38 -2.19
CA ASP A 52 -14.40 5.56 -2.50
C ASP A 52 -13.93 6.81 -1.77
N THR A 53 -13.58 6.68 -0.48
CA THR A 53 -13.00 7.77 0.32
C THR A 53 -11.74 8.37 -0.31
N ALA A 54 -10.81 7.53 -0.78
CA ALA A 54 -9.61 7.99 -1.46
C ALA A 54 -9.93 8.75 -2.75
N ILE A 55 -10.86 8.21 -3.55
CA ILE A 55 -11.22 8.76 -4.86
C ILE A 55 -11.94 10.11 -4.70
N ASP A 56 -12.83 10.22 -3.72
CA ASP A 56 -13.54 11.46 -3.42
C ASP A 56 -12.55 12.52 -2.90
N ALA A 57 -11.61 12.15 -2.03
CA ALA A 57 -10.54 13.04 -1.59
C ALA A 57 -9.68 13.55 -2.76
N TYR A 58 -9.27 12.66 -3.67
CA TYR A 58 -8.52 13.06 -4.86
C TYR A 58 -9.29 14.02 -5.76
N ARG A 59 -10.57 13.73 -6.04
CA ARG A 59 -11.40 14.57 -6.90
C ARG A 59 -11.74 15.91 -6.26
N GLY A 60 -11.89 15.94 -4.95
CA GLY A 60 -12.13 17.16 -4.18
C GLY A 60 -10.87 17.96 -3.84
N GLY A 61 -9.68 17.45 -4.15
CA GLY A 61 -8.41 18.09 -3.74
C GLY A 61 -8.21 18.11 -2.22
N THR A 62 -8.80 17.16 -1.50
CA THR A 62 -8.74 17.09 -0.04
C THR A 62 -7.39 16.56 0.42
N VAL A 63 -6.63 17.44 1.09
CA VAL A 63 -5.37 17.11 1.77
C VAL A 63 -5.39 17.80 3.13
N PRO A 64 -5.12 17.10 4.26
CA PRO A 64 -4.79 15.67 4.35
C PRO A 64 -5.95 14.75 3.95
N PHE A 65 -5.65 13.50 3.61
CA PHE A 65 -6.67 12.50 3.32
C PHE A 65 -7.48 12.21 4.60
N PRO A 66 -8.80 12.01 4.49
CA PRO A 66 -9.64 11.69 5.64
C PRO A 66 -9.38 10.27 6.15
N ASP A 67 -9.63 10.05 7.44
CA ASP A 67 -9.61 8.72 8.05
C ASP A 67 -10.54 7.75 7.30
N GLY A 68 -10.13 6.49 7.19
CA GLY A 68 -10.77 5.48 6.35
C GLY A 68 -10.33 5.50 4.88
N THR A 69 -9.46 6.42 4.49
CA THR A 69 -8.79 6.36 3.17
C THR A 69 -7.94 5.10 3.08
N VAL A 70 -8.08 4.34 1.98
CA VAL A 70 -7.21 3.19 1.69
C VAL A 70 -6.70 3.28 0.26
N LEU A 71 -5.38 3.16 0.11
CA LEU A 71 -4.70 3.04 -1.17
C LEU A 71 -4.00 1.69 -1.25
N VAL A 72 -4.14 1.02 -2.39
CA VAL A 72 -3.46 -0.26 -2.65
C VAL A 72 -2.63 -0.15 -3.92
N LYS A 73 -1.32 -0.32 -3.78
CA LYS A 73 -0.38 -0.39 -4.89
C LYS A 73 -0.15 -1.86 -5.26
N LEU A 74 -0.57 -2.20 -6.47
CA LEU A 74 -0.32 -3.47 -7.13
C LEU A 74 0.97 -3.37 -7.94
N ALA A 75 1.80 -4.41 -7.93
CA ALA A 75 3.03 -4.48 -8.70
C ALA A 75 3.19 -5.83 -9.40
N TRP A 76 3.68 -5.78 -10.63
CA TRP A 76 3.99 -6.94 -11.47
C TRP A 76 5.31 -6.73 -12.20
N LYS A 77 6.02 -7.81 -12.51
CA LYS A 77 7.14 -7.74 -13.45
C LYS A 77 6.68 -7.20 -14.80
N ARG A 78 7.48 -6.32 -15.39
CA ARG A 78 7.25 -5.83 -16.74
C ARG A 78 7.74 -6.88 -17.74
N VAL A 79 6.88 -7.31 -18.67
CA VAL A 79 7.27 -8.23 -19.76
C VAL A 79 6.80 -7.71 -21.12
N PRO A 80 7.49 -8.04 -22.23
CA PRO A 80 7.01 -7.70 -23.58
C PRO A 80 5.66 -8.38 -23.88
N SER A 81 4.78 -7.68 -24.59
CA SER A 81 3.52 -8.28 -25.05
C SER A 81 3.79 -9.25 -26.22
N PRO A 82 3.35 -10.52 -26.13
CA PRO A 82 3.49 -11.46 -27.25
C PRO A 82 2.55 -11.11 -28.42
N ALA A 83 1.44 -10.42 -28.15
CA ALA A 83 0.43 -10.08 -29.14
C ALA A 83 0.68 -8.71 -29.80
N PHE A 84 1.44 -7.82 -29.15
CA PHE A 84 1.75 -6.49 -29.66
C PHE A 84 3.16 -6.06 -29.24
N PRO A 85 4.21 -6.43 -29.99
CA PRO A 85 5.61 -6.28 -29.58
C PRO A 85 6.04 -4.89 -29.07
N PRO A 86 5.49 -3.76 -29.56
CA PRO A 86 5.83 -2.44 -29.02
C PRO A 86 5.35 -2.17 -27.58
N ALA A 87 4.42 -2.97 -27.05
CA ALA A 87 3.87 -2.79 -25.71
C ALA A 87 4.52 -3.72 -24.67
N ALA A 88 4.46 -3.28 -23.40
CA ALA A 88 4.73 -4.12 -22.24
C ALA A 88 3.44 -4.39 -21.47
N ILE A 89 3.35 -5.56 -20.85
CA ILE A 89 2.21 -6.01 -20.06
C ILE A 89 2.64 -6.50 -18.67
N PRO A 90 1.71 -6.59 -17.71
CA PRO A 90 1.96 -7.22 -16.42
C PRO A 90 2.33 -8.71 -16.60
N GLY A 91 3.44 -9.12 -16.02
CA GLY A 91 3.87 -10.51 -15.86
C GLY A 91 3.55 -11.03 -14.45
N ALA A 92 4.50 -11.74 -13.85
CA ALA A 92 4.33 -12.29 -12.51
C ALA A 92 4.08 -11.19 -11.46
N PRO A 93 3.09 -11.34 -10.56
CA PRO A 93 2.86 -10.40 -9.47
C PRO A 93 4.05 -10.41 -8.50
N THR A 94 4.44 -9.25 -7.99
CA THR A 94 5.58 -9.12 -7.08
C THR A 94 5.13 -8.75 -5.67
N THR A 95 4.49 -7.58 -5.53
CA THR A 95 4.01 -7.08 -4.25
C THR A 95 2.63 -6.49 -4.36
N VAL A 96 1.91 -6.54 -3.24
CA VAL A 96 0.76 -5.69 -2.97
C VAL A 96 1.14 -4.85 -1.76
N GLN A 97 0.97 -3.54 -1.85
CA GLN A 97 1.29 -2.62 -0.76
C GLN A 97 0.05 -1.81 -0.42
N VAL A 98 -0.28 -1.68 0.85
CA VAL A 98 -1.49 -1.05 1.34
C VAL A 98 -1.08 0.07 2.28
N MET A 99 -1.73 1.22 2.16
CA MET A 99 -1.70 2.25 3.20
C MET A 99 -3.12 2.64 3.58
N VAL A 100 -3.35 2.75 4.89
CA VAL A 100 -4.65 3.07 5.50
C VAL A 100 -4.50 4.32 6.34
N LYS A 101 -5.44 5.25 6.23
CA LYS A 101 -5.51 6.45 7.08
C LYS A 101 -6.38 6.17 8.31
N ASP A 102 -5.79 6.29 9.49
CA ASP A 102 -6.45 6.28 10.80
C ASP A 102 -5.59 7.11 11.76
N SER A 103 -5.95 8.38 11.92
CA SER A 103 -5.21 9.35 12.72
C SER A 103 -5.14 9.00 14.20
N ALA A 104 -6.15 8.30 14.73
CA ALA A 104 -6.18 7.87 16.11
C ALA A 104 -5.28 6.65 16.35
N ARG A 105 -5.24 5.72 15.40
CA ARG A 105 -4.45 4.49 15.52
C ARG A 105 -2.96 4.71 15.28
N TRP A 106 -2.59 5.64 14.39
CA TRP A 106 -1.19 5.86 14.01
C TRP A 106 -0.74 7.32 14.06
N PRO A 107 -0.78 7.98 15.23
CA PRO A 107 -0.40 9.39 15.36
C PRO A 107 1.04 9.68 14.94
N GLU A 108 1.97 8.75 15.22
CA GLU A 108 3.42 8.92 14.96
C GLU A 108 3.80 8.84 13.47
N THR A 109 2.91 8.33 12.61
CA THR A 109 3.14 8.21 11.17
C THR A 109 2.21 9.10 10.35
N GLY A 110 1.78 10.22 10.96
CA GLY A 110 0.84 11.15 10.33
C GLY A 110 -0.51 10.52 10.03
N GLY A 111 -0.93 9.52 10.81
CA GLY A 111 -2.16 8.77 10.64
C GLY A 111 -2.10 7.64 9.63
N TRP A 112 -0.93 7.24 9.14
CA TRP A 112 -0.82 6.19 8.11
C TRP A 112 -0.27 4.87 8.64
N GLY A 113 -1.04 3.79 8.47
CA GLY A 113 -0.60 2.42 8.65
C GLY A 113 -0.19 1.81 7.32
N PHE A 114 0.85 0.97 7.33
CA PHE A 114 1.42 0.37 6.12
C PHE A 114 1.36 -1.16 6.15
N GLY A 115 1.14 -1.77 5.00
CA GLY A 115 1.26 -3.20 4.78
C GLY A 115 1.97 -3.49 3.46
N ARG A 116 2.91 -4.45 3.47
CA ARG A 116 3.56 -4.95 2.27
C ARG A 116 3.43 -6.47 2.24
N PHE A 117 2.93 -6.98 1.12
CA PHE A 117 2.55 -8.38 0.97
C PHE A 117 3.21 -9.00 -0.26
N VAL A 118 3.69 -10.23 -0.09
CA VAL A 118 4.22 -11.08 -1.17
C VAL A 118 3.45 -12.39 -1.13
N GLY A 119 2.85 -12.79 -2.26
CA GLY A 119 2.05 -14.03 -2.31
C GLY A 119 0.87 -14.04 -1.33
N GLY A 120 0.34 -12.87 -0.97
CA GLY A 120 -0.77 -12.74 -0.01
C GLY A 120 -0.36 -12.73 1.47
N ARG A 121 0.93 -12.87 1.79
CA ARG A 121 1.43 -12.84 3.17
C ARG A 121 2.24 -11.58 3.48
N PRO A 122 2.15 -11.03 4.70
CA PRO A 122 2.93 -9.86 5.09
C PRO A 122 4.42 -10.20 5.05
N VAL A 123 5.23 -9.23 4.66
CA VAL A 123 6.69 -9.32 4.84
C VAL A 123 7.08 -9.05 6.29
N ASP A 124 8.36 -9.25 6.61
CA ASP A 124 8.89 -9.06 7.97
C ASP A 124 8.79 -7.61 8.49
N GLU A 125 9.03 -7.47 9.79
CA GLU A 125 9.00 -6.20 10.52
C GLU A 125 10.03 -5.21 10.00
N ALA A 126 11.27 -5.64 9.77
CA ALA A 126 12.36 -4.80 9.30
C ALA A 126 12.01 -4.08 7.98
N GLN A 127 11.30 -4.74 7.07
CA GLN A 127 10.82 -4.09 5.85
C GLN A 127 9.71 -3.05 6.12
N HIS A 128 8.83 -3.30 7.10
CA HIS A 128 7.76 -2.35 7.46
C HIS A 128 8.29 -1.12 8.20
N GLU A 129 9.35 -1.23 9.00
CA GLU A 129 9.99 -0.08 9.69
C GLU A 129 10.42 1.02 8.73
N THR A 130 10.77 0.66 7.49
CA THR A 130 11.25 1.60 6.48
C THR A 130 10.15 2.42 5.78
N CYS A 131 8.89 2.02 5.93
CA CYS A 131 7.78 2.55 5.13
C CYS A 131 7.55 4.05 5.40
N PHE A 132 7.32 4.42 6.66
CA PHE A 132 6.97 5.81 6.98
C PHE A 132 8.14 6.77 6.71
N ALA A 133 9.37 6.43 7.10
CA ALA A 133 10.53 7.31 6.89
C ALA A 133 10.74 7.66 5.40
N CYS A 134 10.52 6.71 4.48
CA CYS A 134 10.59 6.95 3.04
C CYS A 134 9.46 7.88 2.56
N HIS A 135 8.24 7.65 3.04
CA HIS A 135 7.07 8.47 2.69
C HIS A 135 7.17 9.88 3.26
N GLU A 136 7.66 10.05 4.49
CA GLU A 136 7.93 11.35 5.10
C GLU A 136 9.00 12.11 4.31
N ALA A 137 10.13 11.47 4.02
CA ALA A 137 11.24 12.14 3.35
C ALA A 137 10.91 12.64 1.93
N ARG A 138 9.87 12.09 1.28
CA ARG A 138 9.61 12.31 -0.16
C ARG A 138 8.21 12.82 -0.48
N ALA A 139 7.24 12.70 0.42
CA ALA A 139 5.84 13.00 0.14
C ALA A 139 5.12 13.73 1.29
N LYS A 140 5.85 14.28 2.27
CA LYS A 140 5.28 15.01 3.42
C LYS A 140 4.26 16.09 3.03
N ASP A 141 4.55 16.87 1.99
CA ASP A 141 3.70 17.99 1.54
C ASP A 141 2.38 17.52 0.87
N HIS A 142 2.18 16.21 0.77
CA HIS A 142 1.03 15.59 0.13
C HIS A 142 0.45 14.48 0.98
N ASP A 143 0.45 14.71 2.29
CA ASP A 143 -0.02 13.77 3.30
C ASP A 143 0.59 12.38 3.12
N PHE A 144 1.91 12.35 2.86
CA PHE A 144 2.71 11.13 2.75
C PHE A 144 2.33 10.24 1.54
N VAL A 145 1.49 10.72 0.62
CA VAL A 145 1.07 9.96 -0.57
C VAL A 145 1.82 10.44 -1.82
N PHE A 146 2.53 9.52 -2.50
CA PHE A 146 3.23 9.81 -3.75
C PHE A 146 2.29 9.97 -4.94
N THR A 147 1.32 9.08 -5.04
CA THR A 147 0.49 8.95 -6.24
C THR A 147 -0.49 10.12 -6.36
N ARG A 148 -0.60 10.66 -7.57
CA ARG A 148 -1.62 11.63 -7.95
C ARG A 148 -2.67 10.94 -8.78
N TYR A 149 -3.91 11.41 -8.66
CA TYR A 149 -5.01 10.89 -9.45
C TYR A 149 -4.81 11.23 -10.93
N ALA A 150 -4.78 10.20 -11.76
CA ALA A 150 -4.74 10.27 -13.22
C ALA A 150 -6.14 9.85 -13.73
N PRO A 151 -7.03 10.81 -14.02
CA PRO A 151 -8.40 10.53 -14.46
C PRO A 151 -8.47 9.88 -15.84
#